data_AF-A0A2T2NBB8-F1
#
_entry.id   AF-A0A2T2NBB8-F1
#
_cell.length_a   1.000
_cell.length_b   1.000
_cell.length_c   1.000
_cell.angle_alpha   90.00
_cell.angle_beta   90.00
_cell.angle_gamma   90.00
#
_symmetry.space_group_name_H-M   'P 1'
#
loop_
_entity.id
_entity.type
_entity.pdbx_description
1 polymer ?
#
loop_
_entity_poly.entity_id
_entity_poly.type
_entity_poly.pdbx_seq_one_letter_code
_entity_poly.pdbx_strand_id
1 'polypeptide(L)'
;MGYCTFGIGSSPICKEAMTAIIIHALNFLAGSICTTILGLTLHCLVLKNGSENYLPSNAKATGMGLFMWAGVGGIVDAFLLLALLIISAKKRRAVIKPPGVYSNAILFVSAFIFARATVVLSYAFYEFNNSTDGSSEKITGYVTVESWACGSARDVENIDRWRSLCVETRAARYLLVPNMVLGAALLGMVAAVRLVRREEKS
;
A
#
# COMPACT_ATOMS: atom_id res chain seq x y z
N MET A 1 17.12 -30.99 -7.23
CA MET A 1 17.10 -29.52 -7.13
C MET A 1 18.53 -29.03 -7.20
N GLY A 2 18.97 -28.53 -8.35
CA GLY A 2 20.30 -27.94 -8.49
C GLY A 2 20.25 -26.49 -8.01
N TYR A 3 20.97 -26.18 -6.94
CA TYR A 3 21.15 -24.80 -6.50
C TYR A 3 22.08 -24.11 -7.50
N CYS A 4 21.65 -22.98 -8.06
CA CYS A 4 22.52 -22.14 -8.88
C CYS A 4 23.60 -21.55 -7.97
N THR A 5 24.81 -22.09 -8.04
CA THR A 5 25.98 -21.53 -7.39
C THR A 5 26.34 -20.21 -8.08
N PHE A 6 26.63 -19.19 -7.28
CA PHE A 6 27.05 -17.84 -7.70
C PHE A 6 28.43 -17.89 -8.40
N GLY A 7 28.50 -18.49 -9.58
CA GLY A 7 29.63 -18.43 -10.49
C GLY A 7 29.36 -17.40 -11.59
N ILE A 8 30.39 -16.64 -11.97
CA ILE A 8 30.36 -15.45 -12.84
C ILE A 8 29.81 -15.70 -14.27
N GLY A 9 29.42 -16.92 -14.62
CA GLY A 9 28.59 -17.24 -15.79
C GLY A 9 27.13 -17.51 -15.41
N SER A 10 26.38 -16.50 -15.00
CA SER A 10 24.96 -16.68 -14.63
C SER A 10 24.12 -16.95 -15.88
N SER A 11 23.76 -18.23 -16.07
CA SER A 11 22.88 -18.67 -17.14
C SER A 11 21.56 -17.86 -17.13
N PRO A 12 21.00 -17.53 -18.30
CA PRO A 12 19.79 -16.69 -18.40
C PRO A 12 18.60 -17.28 -17.62
N ILE A 13 18.56 -18.59 -17.46
CA ILE A 13 17.56 -19.33 -16.66
C ILE A 13 17.64 -18.95 -15.17
N CYS A 14 18.85 -18.78 -14.62
CA CYS A 14 19.04 -18.40 -13.22
C CYS A 14 18.55 -16.96 -12.96
N LYS A 15 18.81 -16.03 -13.89
CA LYS A 15 18.38 -14.62 -13.77
C LYS A 15 16.85 -14.49 -13.78
N GLU A 16 16.16 -15.25 -14.64
CA GLU A 16 14.69 -15.25 -14.67
C GLU A 16 14.08 -15.80 -13.37
N ALA A 17 14.63 -16.88 -12.83
CA ALA A 17 14.14 -17.49 -11.59
C ALA A 17 14.30 -16.54 -10.39
N MET A 18 15.46 -15.88 -10.27
CA MET A 18 15.72 -14.93 -9.19
C MET A 18 14.77 -13.72 -9.25
N THR A 19 14.53 -13.18 -10.45
CA THR A 19 13.60 -12.06 -10.66
C THR A 19 12.18 -12.43 -10.26
N ALA A 20 11.73 -13.65 -10.60
CA ALA A 20 10.42 -14.14 -10.20
C ALA A 20 10.29 -14.23 -8.67
N ILE A 21 11.29 -14.80 -8.00
CA ILE A 21 11.32 -14.91 -6.53
C ILE A 21 11.23 -13.52 -5.87
N ILE A 22 12.00 -12.55 -6.37
CA ILE A 22 12.00 -11.17 -5.86
C ILE A 22 10.63 -10.53 -6.02
N ILE A 23 9.99 -10.66 -7.19
CA ILE A 23 8.64 -10.14 -7.43
C ILE A 23 7.63 -10.77 -6.47
N HIS A 24 7.71 -12.08 -6.23
CA HIS A 24 6.83 -12.77 -5.28
C HIS A 24 7.01 -12.27 -3.85
N ALA A 25 8.25 -12.12 -3.40
CA ALA A 25 8.57 -11.63 -2.06
C ALA A 25 8.04 -10.20 -1.85
N LEU A 26 8.22 -9.32 -2.83
CA LEU A 26 7.75 -7.94 -2.76
C LEU A 26 6.22 -7.84 -2.76
N ASN A 27 5.53 -8.65 -3.55
CA ASN A 27 4.07 -8.71 -3.55
C ASN A 27 3.51 -9.22 -2.23
N PHE A 28 4.14 -10.25 -1.66
CA PHE A 28 3.77 -10.76 -0.35
C PHE A 28 3.93 -9.69 0.73
N LEU A 29 5.06 -8.97 0.70
CA LEU A 29 5.34 -7.89 1.64
C LEU A 29 4.31 -6.75 1.49
N ALA A 30 4.02 -6.30 0.27
CA ALA A 30 3.00 -5.30 0.00
C ALA A 30 1.61 -5.75 0.50
N GLY A 31 1.23 -7.00 0.23
CA GLY A 31 -0.02 -7.59 0.72
C GLY A 31 -0.10 -7.62 2.26
N SER A 32 1.00 -7.99 2.93
CA SER A 32 1.05 -7.98 4.40
C SER A 32 0.87 -6.57 4.98
N ILE A 33 1.53 -5.57 4.38
CA ILE A 33 1.42 -4.16 4.81
C ILE A 33 -0.02 -3.67 4.62
N CYS A 34 -0.65 -3.99 3.48
CA CYS A 34 -2.04 -3.63 3.23
C CYS A 34 -3.00 -4.29 4.23
N THR A 35 -2.72 -5.53 4.62
CA THR A 35 -3.50 -6.25 5.65
C THR A 35 -3.34 -5.60 7.02
N THR A 36 -2.12 -5.17 7.39
CA THR A 36 -1.88 -4.42 8.62
C THR A 36 -2.61 -3.08 8.62
N ILE A 37 -2.59 -2.34 7.50
CA ILE A 37 -3.34 -1.08 7.36
C ILE A 37 -4.84 -1.32 7.54
N LEU A 38 -5.39 -2.40 6.99
CA LEU A 38 -6.80 -2.76 7.20
C LEU A 38 -7.11 -3.12 8.65
N GLY A 39 -6.27 -3.93 9.29
CA GLY A 39 -6.44 -4.29 10.68
C GLY A 39 -6.47 -3.05 11.58
N LEU A 40 -5.52 -2.14 11.38
CA LEU A 40 -5.47 -0.86 12.09
C LEU A 40 -6.70 0.01 11.80
N THR A 41 -7.10 0.13 10.53
CA THR A 41 -8.27 0.94 10.14
C THR A 41 -9.57 0.37 10.70
N LEU A 42 -9.72 -0.96 10.70
CA LEU A 42 -10.88 -1.65 11.26
C LEU A 42 -10.93 -1.47 12.78
N HIS A 43 -9.78 -1.61 13.45
CA HIS A 43 -9.70 -1.36 14.89
C HIS A 43 -10.05 0.11 15.22
N CYS A 44 -9.55 1.06 14.44
CA CYS A 44 -9.93 2.48 14.54
C CYS A 44 -11.44 2.70 14.33
N LEU A 45 -12.07 2.00 13.39
CA LEU A 45 -13.53 2.05 13.18
C LEU A 45 -14.31 1.51 14.38
N VAL A 46 -13.85 0.40 14.98
CA VAL A 46 -14.47 -0.16 16.20
C VAL A 46 -14.35 0.81 17.37
N LEU A 47 -13.16 1.38 17.60
CA LEU A 47 -12.93 2.39 18.64
C LEU A 47 -13.81 3.62 18.42
N LYS A 48 -13.94 4.08 17.17
CA LYS A 48 -14.77 5.21 16.78
C LYS A 48 -16.25 4.94 16.99
N ASN A 49 -16.77 3.78 16.59
CA ASN A 49 -18.18 3.42 16.79
C ASN A 49 -18.58 3.45 18.26
N GLY A 50 -17.67 3.05 19.16
CA GLY A 50 -17.86 3.19 20.60
C GLY A 50 -17.80 4.63 21.13
N SER A 51 -17.70 5.64 20.26
CA SER A 51 -17.50 7.05 20.61
C SER A 51 -18.28 8.03 19.73
N GLU A 52 -19.28 7.55 18.99
CA GLU A 52 -20.01 8.33 17.99
C GLU A 52 -20.62 9.64 18.51
N ASN A 53 -20.86 9.74 19.82
CA ASN A 53 -21.42 10.95 20.45
C ASN A 53 -20.41 12.10 20.58
N TYR A 54 -19.11 11.84 20.42
CA TYR A 54 -18.04 12.82 20.68
C TYR A 54 -17.31 13.30 19.41
N LEU A 55 -17.46 12.62 18.27
CA LEU A 55 -16.81 13.03 17.02
C LEU A 55 -17.63 14.08 16.25
N PRO A 56 -17.00 15.17 15.78
CA PRO A 56 -17.63 16.10 14.86
C PRO A 56 -18.02 15.40 13.56
N SER A 57 -19.22 15.70 13.03
CA SER A 57 -19.82 15.05 11.85
C SER A 57 -18.92 15.06 10.61
N ASN A 58 -18.07 16.08 10.49
CA ASN A 58 -17.27 16.34 9.30
C ASN A 58 -16.01 15.45 9.25
N ALA A 59 -15.45 15.11 10.41
CA ALA A 59 -14.30 14.20 10.52
C ALA A 59 -14.69 12.72 10.39
N LYS A 60 -15.99 12.40 10.47
CA LYS A 60 -16.47 11.01 10.54
C LYS A 60 -16.30 10.22 9.24
N ALA A 61 -16.39 10.80 8.04
CA ALA A 61 -16.57 9.99 6.83
C ALA A 61 -15.29 9.83 5.99
N THR A 62 -14.58 10.91 5.73
CA THR A 62 -13.64 10.96 4.59
C THR A 62 -12.29 10.31 4.89
N GLY A 63 -11.66 10.62 6.04
CA GLY A 63 -10.32 10.12 6.37
C GLY A 63 -10.25 8.61 6.56
N MET A 64 -11.17 8.01 7.34
CA MET A 64 -11.20 6.54 7.52
C MET A 64 -11.56 5.80 6.24
N GLY A 65 -12.46 6.36 5.43
CA GLY A 65 -12.82 5.78 4.13
C GLY A 65 -11.61 5.66 3.22
N LEU A 66 -10.71 6.65 3.22
CA LEU A 66 -9.49 6.63 2.42
C LEU A 66 -8.48 5.57 2.88
N PHE A 67 -8.27 5.41 4.19
CA PHE A 67 -7.42 4.33 4.70
C PHE A 67 -8.01 2.94 4.43
N MET A 68 -9.33 2.80 4.56
CA MET A 68 -10.03 1.56 4.24
C MET A 68 -9.93 1.23 2.75
N TRP A 69 -10.08 2.24 1.89
CA TRP A 69 -9.90 2.11 0.44
C TRP A 69 -8.47 1.72 0.07
N ALA A 70 -7.47 2.34 0.70
CA ALA A 70 -6.06 1.99 0.54
C ALA A 70 -5.80 0.53 0.88
N GLY A 71 -6.32 0.10 2.04
CA GLY A 71 -6.17 -1.24 2.56
C GLY A 71 -6.86 -2.31 1.73
N VAL A 72 -8.18 -2.17 1.49
CA VAL A 72 -8.99 -3.14 0.72
C VAL A 72 -8.46 -3.24 -0.69
N GLY A 73 -8.21 -2.10 -1.33
CA GLY A 73 -7.68 -2.08 -2.66
C GLY A 73 -6.31 -2.76 -2.75
N GLY A 74 -5.43 -2.55 -1.77
CA GLY A 74 -4.11 -3.19 -1.76
C GLY A 74 -4.18 -4.72 -1.65
N ILE A 75 -5.13 -5.26 -0.88
CA ILE A 75 -5.39 -6.70 -0.83
C ILE A 75 -5.89 -7.20 -2.19
N VAL A 76 -6.88 -6.52 -2.78
CA VAL A 76 -7.43 -6.90 -4.10
C VAL A 76 -6.34 -6.89 -5.17
N ASP A 77 -5.49 -5.88 -5.17
CA ASP A 77 -4.36 -5.76 -6.12
C ASP A 77 -3.36 -6.91 -5.92
N ALA A 78 -3.04 -7.28 -4.68
CA ALA A 78 -2.17 -8.42 -4.40
C ALA A 78 -2.76 -9.75 -4.88
N PHE A 79 -4.07 -9.96 -4.69
CA PHE A 79 -4.77 -11.16 -5.21
C PHE A 79 -4.83 -11.18 -6.73
N LEU A 80 -5.11 -10.05 -7.37
CA LEU A 80 -5.09 -9.93 -8.84
C LEU A 80 -3.70 -10.26 -9.38
N LEU A 81 -2.65 -9.74 -8.74
CA LEU A 81 -1.28 -10.04 -9.12
C LEU A 81 -0.98 -11.54 -8.96
N LEU A 82 -1.34 -12.13 -7.83
CA LEU A 82 -1.17 -13.56 -7.59
C LEU A 82 -1.91 -14.41 -8.63
N ALA A 83 -3.17 -14.07 -8.93
CA ALA A 83 -3.95 -14.76 -9.95
C ALA A 83 -3.30 -14.67 -11.33
N LEU A 84 -2.82 -13.49 -11.72
CA LEU A 84 -2.10 -13.27 -12.97
C LEU A 84 -0.80 -14.09 -13.04
N LEU A 85 -0.08 -14.20 -11.92
CA LEU A 85 1.13 -15.02 -11.81
C LEU A 85 0.81 -16.51 -12.00
N ILE A 86 -0.22 -17.03 -11.33
CA ILE A 86 -0.63 -18.44 -11.43
C ILE A 86 -1.09 -18.77 -12.86
N ILE A 87 -1.93 -17.92 -13.47
CA ILE A 87 -2.39 -18.10 -14.84
C ILE A 87 -1.20 -18.15 -15.79
N SER A 88 -0.22 -17.25 -15.60
CA SER A 88 0.96 -17.16 -16.44
C SER A 88 1.89 -18.37 -16.29
N ALA A 89 2.07 -18.88 -15.07
CA ALA A 89 2.85 -20.08 -14.79
C ALA A 89 2.22 -21.33 -15.44
N LYS A 90 0.89 -21.47 -15.37
CA LYS A 90 0.17 -22.56 -16.05
C LYS A 90 0.29 -22.46 -17.58
N LYS A 91 0.17 -21.25 -18.13
CA LYS A 91 0.24 -21.01 -19.58
C LYS A 91 1.62 -21.27 -20.19
N ARG A 92 2.71 -21.03 -19.43
CA ARG A 92 4.09 -21.35 -19.86
C ARG A 92 4.29 -22.85 -20.17
N ARG A 93 3.49 -23.74 -19.60
CA ARG A 93 3.52 -25.19 -19.94
C ARG A 93 2.77 -25.54 -21.22
N ALA A 94 1.90 -24.67 -21.74
CA ALA A 94 0.94 -25.05 -22.77
C ALA A 94 1.32 -24.56 -24.17
N VAL A 95 1.69 -23.30 -24.39
CA VAL A 95 1.98 -22.77 -25.75
C VAL A 95 2.82 -21.49 -25.65
N ILE A 96 3.76 -21.32 -26.58
CA ILE A 96 4.53 -20.09 -26.88
C ILE A 96 3.55 -18.90 -27.01
N LYS A 97 3.36 -18.11 -25.95
CA LYS A 97 2.60 -16.85 -26.01
C LYS A 97 3.52 -15.64 -25.90
N PRO A 98 3.19 -14.53 -26.57
CA PRO A 98 4.05 -13.36 -26.63
C PRO A 98 4.28 -12.77 -25.24
N PRO A 99 5.54 -12.50 -24.86
CA PRO A 99 5.93 -12.08 -23.51
C PRO A 99 5.36 -10.73 -23.05
N GLY A 100 4.66 -9.98 -23.91
CA GLY A 100 4.18 -8.62 -23.63
C GLY A 100 2.95 -8.53 -22.72
N VAL A 101 2.02 -9.50 -22.77
CA VAL A 101 0.75 -9.42 -22.03
C VAL A 101 0.97 -9.49 -20.51
N TYR A 102 1.90 -10.35 -20.09
CA TYR A 102 2.24 -10.54 -18.68
C TYR A 102 2.87 -9.29 -18.08
N SER A 103 3.85 -8.70 -18.77
CA SER A 103 4.48 -7.48 -18.30
C SER A 103 3.46 -6.34 -18.21
N ASN A 104 2.49 -6.24 -19.13
CA ASN A 104 1.43 -5.22 -19.10
C ASN A 104 0.53 -5.34 -17.88
N ALA A 105 0.16 -6.57 -17.53
CA ALA A 105 -0.63 -6.82 -16.35
C ALA A 105 0.11 -6.46 -15.05
N ILE A 106 1.40 -6.81 -14.93
CA ILE A 106 2.19 -6.45 -13.74
C ILE A 106 2.41 -4.94 -13.66
N LEU A 107 2.70 -4.27 -14.77
CA LEU A 107 2.89 -2.82 -14.79
C LEU A 107 1.58 -2.10 -14.40
N PHE A 108 0.44 -2.59 -14.88
CA PHE A 108 -0.87 -2.12 -14.45
C PHE A 108 -1.03 -2.29 -12.93
N VAL A 109 -0.88 -3.50 -12.38
CA VAL A 109 -1.12 -3.72 -10.95
C VAL A 109 -0.16 -2.90 -10.07
N SER A 110 1.12 -2.86 -10.42
CA SER A 110 2.11 -2.07 -9.67
C SER A 110 1.84 -0.56 -9.74
N ALA A 111 1.35 -0.05 -10.88
CA ALA A 111 0.91 1.34 -11.01
C ALA A 111 -0.29 1.65 -10.11
N PHE A 112 -1.25 0.73 -9.99
CA PHE A 112 -2.41 0.89 -9.10
C PHE A 112 -2.00 0.89 -7.63
N ILE A 113 -1.11 -0.01 -7.21
CA ILE A 113 -0.58 -0.04 -5.84
C ILE A 113 0.11 1.29 -5.50
N PHE A 114 1.01 1.75 -6.38
CA PHE A 114 1.76 2.98 -6.20
C PHE A 114 0.86 4.22 -6.21
N ALA A 115 -0.01 4.36 -7.21
CA ALA A 115 -0.89 5.50 -7.35
C ALA A 115 -1.86 5.61 -6.18
N ARG A 116 -2.43 4.49 -5.71
CA ARG A 116 -3.36 4.51 -4.57
C ARG A 116 -2.66 4.96 -3.28
N ALA A 117 -1.49 4.39 -2.99
CA ALA A 117 -0.70 4.82 -1.84
C ALA A 117 -0.35 6.31 -1.93
N THR A 118 0.03 6.79 -3.12
CA THR A 118 0.37 8.20 -3.37
C THR A 118 -0.82 9.13 -3.15
N VAL A 119 -2.01 8.80 -3.67
CA VAL A 119 -3.22 9.61 -3.49
C VAL A 119 -3.59 9.72 -2.02
N VAL A 120 -3.59 8.60 -1.30
CA VAL A 120 -3.96 8.56 0.13
C VAL A 120 -2.93 9.34 0.96
N LEU A 121 -1.63 9.18 0.65
CA LEU A 121 -0.56 9.88 1.34
C LEU A 121 -0.60 11.40 1.07
N SER A 122 -0.84 11.80 -0.18
CA SER A 122 -0.96 13.21 -0.58
C SER A 122 -2.13 13.88 0.13
N TYR A 123 -3.28 13.21 0.18
CA TYR A 123 -4.44 13.69 0.92
C TYR A 123 -4.14 13.82 2.41
N ALA A 124 -3.54 12.78 3.02
CA ALA A 124 -3.19 12.79 4.44
C ALA A 124 -2.21 13.91 4.81
N PHE A 125 -1.22 14.20 3.96
CA PHE A 125 -0.29 15.32 4.20
C PHE A 125 -0.92 16.68 3.93
N TYR A 126 -1.71 16.81 2.87
CA TYR A 126 -2.40 18.06 2.54
C TYR A 126 -3.34 18.48 3.67
N GLU A 127 -4.18 17.56 4.15
CA GLU A 127 -5.08 17.85 5.28
C GLU A 127 -4.32 18.10 6.59
N PHE A 128 -3.21 17.40 6.82
CA PHE A 128 -2.40 17.61 8.02
C PHE A 128 -1.79 19.02 8.04
N ASN A 129 -1.21 19.49 6.94
CA ASN A 129 -0.66 20.86 6.87
C ASN A 129 -1.75 21.94 7.01
N ASN A 130 -2.90 21.76 6.36
CA ASN A 130 -4.01 22.71 6.50
C ASN A 130 -4.54 22.81 7.95
N SER A 131 -4.42 21.74 8.74
CA SER A 131 -4.82 21.75 10.15
C SER A 131 -3.85 22.50 11.07
N THR A 132 -2.60 22.76 10.64
CA THR A 132 -1.57 23.42 11.46
C THR A 132 -1.51 24.93 11.28
N ASP A 133 -1.95 25.45 10.12
CA ASP A 133 -1.93 26.89 9.80
C ASP A 133 -3.21 27.64 10.24
N GLY A 134 -4.24 26.95 10.71
CA GLY A 134 -5.52 27.52 11.14
C GLY A 134 -5.63 27.68 12.66
N SER A 135 -5.77 28.93 13.11
CA SER A 135 -6.00 29.37 14.48
C SER A 135 -6.88 28.44 15.34
N SER A 136 -6.43 28.21 16.57
CA SER A 136 -7.03 27.45 17.66
C SER A 136 -8.39 28.00 18.16
N GLU A 137 -9.40 28.08 17.30
CA GLU A 137 -10.78 28.30 17.74
C GLU A 137 -11.60 27.02 17.58
N LYS A 138 -11.70 26.29 18.70
CA LYS A 138 -12.80 25.38 19.10
C LYS A 138 -13.32 24.40 18.04
N ILE A 139 -12.89 23.14 18.16
CA ILE A 139 -13.64 21.91 17.77
C ILE A 139 -13.89 21.73 16.26
N THR A 140 -13.88 22.79 15.44
CA THR A 140 -14.14 22.76 13.99
C THR A 140 -12.87 22.64 13.14
N GLY A 141 -11.68 22.83 13.71
CA GLY A 141 -10.39 22.78 13.00
C GLY A 141 -9.79 21.38 12.78
N TYR A 142 -10.41 20.32 13.30
CA TYR A 142 -9.89 18.97 13.13
C TYR A 142 -10.36 18.34 11.83
N VAL A 143 -9.51 18.44 10.80
CA VAL A 143 -9.80 17.95 9.45
C VAL A 143 -9.57 16.43 9.36
N THR A 144 -8.56 15.91 10.06
CA THR A 144 -8.21 14.48 10.03
C THR A 144 -8.54 13.77 11.33
N VAL A 145 -8.88 12.49 11.23
CA VAL A 145 -9.11 11.60 12.39
C VAL A 145 -7.88 11.53 13.29
N GLU A 146 -6.66 11.52 12.72
CA GLU A 146 -5.41 11.57 13.50
C GLU A 146 -5.32 12.88 14.29
N SER A 147 -5.47 14.04 13.63
CA SER A 147 -5.35 15.35 14.28
C SER A 147 -6.38 15.52 15.40
N TRP A 148 -7.62 15.06 15.16
CA TRP A 148 -8.67 15.04 16.16
C TRP A 148 -8.30 14.14 17.34
N ALA A 149 -7.96 12.87 17.09
CA ALA A 149 -7.65 11.91 18.14
C ALA A 149 -6.44 12.35 18.99
N CYS A 150 -5.41 12.91 18.34
CA CYS A 150 -4.22 13.41 19.02
C CYS A 150 -4.49 14.70 19.81
N GLY A 151 -5.42 15.56 19.33
CA GLY A 151 -5.89 16.74 20.07
C GLY A 151 -6.74 16.35 21.28
N SER A 152 -7.74 15.48 21.08
CA SER A 152 -8.62 14.96 22.13
C SER A 152 -7.89 14.13 23.18
N ALA A 153 -6.73 13.53 22.86
CA ALA A 153 -5.90 12.86 23.86
C ALA A 153 -5.26 13.83 24.88
N ARG A 154 -5.29 15.16 24.63
CA ARG A 154 -4.74 16.18 25.54
C ARG A 154 -5.78 16.72 26.53
N ASP A 155 -7.06 16.77 26.15
CA ASP A 155 -8.16 17.33 26.96
C ASP A 155 -9.11 16.22 27.44
N VAL A 156 -8.85 15.72 28.66
CA VAL A 156 -9.66 14.90 29.63
C VAL A 156 -10.80 13.95 29.15
N GLU A 157 -10.86 12.80 29.86
CA GLU A 157 -11.82 11.67 29.81
C GLU A 157 -11.61 10.67 28.65
N ASN A 158 -11.16 9.45 28.99
CA ASN A 158 -10.71 8.38 28.08
C ASN A 158 -9.38 8.63 27.33
N ILE A 159 -8.37 9.21 28.01
CA ILE A 159 -7.02 9.46 27.46
C ILE A 159 -6.45 8.22 26.74
N ASP A 160 -6.59 7.03 27.31
CA ASP A 160 -6.02 5.81 26.73
C ASP A 160 -6.64 5.45 25.37
N ARG A 161 -7.95 5.66 25.22
CA ARG A 161 -8.67 5.35 23.97
C ARG A 161 -8.25 6.29 22.85
N TRP A 162 -8.18 7.59 23.14
CA TRP A 162 -7.80 8.62 22.18
C TRP A 162 -6.32 8.54 21.82
N ARG A 163 -5.47 8.21 22.79
CA ARG A 163 -4.05 7.96 22.58
C ARG A 163 -3.84 6.75 21.66
N SER A 164 -4.57 5.64 21.86
CA SER A 164 -4.49 4.47 20.97
C SER A 164 -4.89 4.85 19.54
N LEU A 165 -6.02 5.56 19.38
CA LEU A 165 -6.51 5.98 18.06
C LEU A 165 -5.52 6.91 17.34
N CYS A 166 -4.90 7.85 18.07
CA CYS A 166 -3.84 8.73 17.56
C CYS A 166 -2.60 7.94 17.11
N VAL A 167 -2.13 7.00 17.93
CA VAL A 167 -0.94 6.18 17.63
C VAL A 167 -1.20 5.26 16.43
N GLU A 168 -2.36 4.60 16.37
CA GLU A 168 -2.72 3.67 15.32
C GLU A 168 -2.94 4.36 13.96
N THR A 169 -3.65 5.48 13.93
CA THR A 169 -3.84 6.26 12.69
C THR A 169 -2.52 6.82 12.17
N ARG A 170 -1.67 7.32 13.07
CA ARG A 170 -0.31 7.73 12.73
C ARG A 170 0.52 6.56 12.18
N ALA A 171 0.45 5.39 12.81
CA ALA A 171 1.14 4.19 12.33
C ALA A 171 0.64 3.77 10.94
N ALA A 172 -0.68 3.81 10.69
CA ALA A 172 -1.26 3.52 9.38
C ALA A 172 -0.75 4.47 8.30
N ARG A 173 -0.64 5.78 8.59
CA ARG A 173 -0.01 6.75 7.67
C ARG A 173 1.44 6.40 7.38
N TYR A 174 2.23 6.10 8.40
CA TYR A 174 3.63 5.74 8.21
C TYR A 174 3.82 4.42 7.44
N LEU A 175 2.89 3.46 7.55
CA LEU A 175 2.89 2.21 6.78
C LEU A 175 2.56 2.41 5.29
N LEU A 176 1.92 3.52 4.90
CA LEU A 176 1.71 3.84 3.49
C LEU A 176 3.02 4.19 2.77
N VAL A 177 4.00 4.77 3.48
CA VAL A 177 5.31 5.13 2.92
C VAL A 177 6.07 3.90 2.40
N PRO A 178 6.34 2.84 3.18
CA PRO A 178 7.00 1.64 2.67
C PRO A 178 6.16 0.96 1.59
N ASN A 179 4.82 1.00 1.65
CA ASN A 179 3.99 0.48 0.57
C ASN A 179 4.22 1.24 -0.76
N MET A 180 4.31 2.57 -0.71
CA MET A 180 4.65 3.40 -1.87
C MET A 180 6.05 3.09 -2.41
N VAL A 181 7.05 2.93 -1.53
CA VAL A 181 8.42 2.57 -1.90
C VAL A 181 8.45 1.20 -2.59
N LEU A 182 7.73 0.21 -2.07
CA LEU A 182 7.63 -1.12 -2.67
C LEU A 182 6.93 -1.09 -4.03
N GLY A 183 5.85 -0.32 -4.17
CA GLY A 183 5.16 -0.10 -5.44
C GLY A 183 6.07 0.53 -6.50
N ALA A 184 6.86 1.54 -6.12
CA ALA A 184 7.84 2.18 -6.99
C ALA A 184 8.96 1.23 -7.41
N ALA A 185 9.49 0.43 -6.47
CA ALA A 185 10.52 -0.56 -6.76
C ALA A 185 10.01 -1.64 -7.75
N LEU A 186 8.78 -2.13 -7.54
CA LEU A 186 8.12 -3.07 -8.46
C LEU A 186 7.95 -2.48 -9.87
N LEU A 187 7.48 -1.24 -9.97
CA LEU A 187 7.36 -0.53 -11.24
C LEU A 187 8.72 -0.40 -11.95
N GLY A 188 9.75 0.03 -11.22
CA GLY A 188 11.10 0.21 -11.74
C GLY A 188 11.69 -1.10 -12.28
N MET A 189 11.56 -2.20 -11.53
CA MET A 189 12.05 -3.51 -11.98
C MET A 189 11.30 -4.00 -13.22
N VAL A 190 9.98 -3.84 -13.27
CA VAL A 190 9.18 -4.26 -14.43
C VAL A 190 9.52 -3.43 -15.67
N ALA A 191 9.76 -2.13 -15.51
CA ALA A 191 10.23 -1.26 -16.58
C ALA A 191 11.63 -1.67 -17.07
N ALA A 192 12.58 -1.91 -16.15
CA ALA A 192 13.94 -2.33 -16.48
C ALA A 192 13.95 -3.66 -17.28
N VAL A 193 13.19 -4.67 -16.84
CA VAL A 193 13.07 -5.96 -17.55
C VAL A 193 12.53 -5.78 -18.98
N ARG A 194 11.63 -4.80 -19.20
CA ARG A 194 11.11 -4.52 -20.54
C ARG A 194 12.12 -3.83 -21.44
N LEU A 195 12.92 -2.93 -20.90
CA LEU A 195 13.94 -2.21 -21.65
C LEU A 195 15.01 -3.17 -22.16
N VAL A 196 15.54 -4.03 -21.28
CA VAL A 196 16.53 -5.05 -21.65
C VAL A 196 16.00 -5.98 -22.76
N ARG A 197 14.73 -6.42 -22.65
CA ARG A 197 14.11 -7.27 -23.68
C ARG A 197 13.85 -6.57 -25.01
N ARG A 198 13.83 -5.23 -25.05
CA ARG A 198 13.72 -4.49 -26.31
C ARG A 198 15.07 -4.42 -27.02
N GLU A 199 16.16 -4.26 -26.27
CA GLU A 199 17.52 -4.21 -26.83
C GLU A 199 17.90 -5.55 -27.47
N GLU A 200 17.53 -6.70 -26.88
CA GLU A 200 17.80 -8.02 -27.47
C GLU A 200 17.11 -8.29 -28.82
N LYS A 201 16.13 -7.45 -29.20
CA LYS A 201 15.36 -7.62 -30.45
C LYS A 201 15.79 -6.65 -31.55
N SER A 202 16.62 -5.66 -31.24
CA SER A 202 17.14 -4.70 -32.20
C SER A 202 18.46 -5.16 -32.77
#